data_AF-A0A7V8YUJ2-F1
#
_entry.id   AF-A0A7V8YUJ2-F1
#
_cell.length_a   1.000
_cell.length_b   1.000
_cell.length_c   1.000
_cell.angle_alpha   90.00
_cell.angle_beta   90.00
_cell.angle_gamma   90.00
#
_symmetry.space_group_name_H-M   'P 1'
#
loop_
_entity.id
_entity.type
_entity.pdbx_description
1 polymer ?
#
loop_
_entity_poly.entity_id
_entity_poly.type
_entity_poly.pdbx_seq_one_letter_code
_entity_poly.pdbx_strand_id
1 'polypeptide(L)'
;MRCDGEVAVVYDWDSFDLSTETQLVGTAAATFTSTLVLEVPYAPTPDDARSFVEEYSAARCAPLSRDKREQIAAVTLYLVAYSARCAQALGRRGDFLETLE
;
A
#
# COMPACT_ATOMS: atom_id res chain seq x y z
N MET A 1 -4.08 14.75 5.63
CA MET A 1 -4.19 15.04 7.09
C MET A 1 -3.22 16.19 7.32
N ARG A 2 -3.67 17.38 7.74
CA ARG A 2 -2.77 18.55 7.91
C ARG A 2 -2.06 18.47 9.26
N CYS A 3 -0.82 18.89 9.46
CA CYS A 3 -0.15 20.16 9.15
C CYS A 3 0.16 20.30 7.64
N ASP A 4 0.49 21.43 7.04
CA ASP A 4 -0.34 22.02 5.97
C ASP A 4 -0.49 21.40 4.53
N GLY A 5 -0.55 20.08 4.33
CA GLY A 5 -1.08 19.44 3.10
C GLY A 5 -2.59 19.12 3.14
N GLU A 6 -3.41 19.82 2.36
CA GLU A 6 -4.88 19.65 2.37
C GLU A 6 -5.32 18.53 1.41
N VAL A 7 -5.82 17.43 1.97
CA VAL A 7 -6.53 16.41 1.20
C VAL A 7 -7.94 16.95 0.95
N ALA A 8 -8.25 17.27 -0.30
CA ALA A 8 -9.55 17.84 -0.67
C ALA A 8 -10.65 16.76 -0.78
N VAL A 9 -10.33 15.64 -1.44
CA VAL A 9 -11.28 14.54 -1.71
C VAL A 9 -10.51 13.21 -1.76
N VAL A 10 -11.13 12.15 -1.24
CA VAL A 10 -10.73 10.75 -1.47
C VAL A 10 -11.83 10.12 -2.33
N TYR A 11 -11.46 9.51 -3.45
CA TYR A 11 -12.40 8.84 -4.35
C TYR A 11 -12.49 7.34 -4.03
N ASP A 12 -13.33 6.60 -4.75
CA ASP A 12 -13.41 5.13 -4.67
C ASP A 12 -13.95 4.60 -3.32
N TRP A 13 -15.17 5.03 -2.97
CA TRP A 13 -15.82 4.72 -1.68
C TRP A 13 -16.76 3.50 -1.67
N ASP A 14 -16.73 2.66 -2.70
CA ASP A 14 -17.63 1.50 -2.79
C ASP A 14 -17.14 0.27 -2.00
N SER A 15 -15.90 0.29 -1.51
CA SER A 15 -15.24 -0.83 -0.84
C SER A 15 -14.88 -0.56 0.63
N PHE A 16 -15.66 0.27 1.32
CA PHE A 16 -15.38 0.68 2.70
C PHE A 16 -15.54 -0.46 3.72
N ASP A 17 -14.58 -0.55 4.65
CA ASP A 17 -14.64 -1.41 5.82
C ASP A 17 -14.23 -0.69 7.11
N LEU A 18 -14.44 -1.36 8.25
CA LEU A 18 -13.88 -0.94 9.53
C LEU A 18 -12.54 -1.66 9.74
N SER A 19 -11.45 -0.90 9.54
CA SER A 19 -10.08 -1.37 9.72
C SER A 19 -9.30 -0.53 10.73
N THR A 20 -8.22 -1.08 11.28
CA THR A 20 -7.30 -0.31 12.13
C THR A 20 -6.45 0.64 11.30
N GLU A 21 -5.98 1.73 11.93
CA GLU A 21 -5.01 2.65 11.31
C GLU A 21 -3.76 1.90 10.78
N THR A 22 -3.27 0.91 11.54
CA THR A 22 -2.09 0.12 11.17
C THR A 22 -2.35 -0.79 9.98
N GLN A 23 -3.56 -1.33 9.84
CA GLN A 23 -3.98 -2.11 8.68
C GLN A 23 -4.08 -1.23 7.43
N LEU A 24 -4.73 -0.07 7.53
CA LEU A 24 -4.86 0.86 6.39
C LEU A 24 -3.50 1.36 5.89
N VAL A 25 -2.61 1.76 6.82
CA VAL A 25 -1.27 2.27 6.47
C VAL A 25 -0.38 1.16 5.91
N GLY A 26 -0.42 -0.05 6.49
CA GLY A 26 0.34 -1.18 5.97
C GLY A 26 -0.13 -1.62 4.57
N THR A 27 -1.44 -1.61 4.33
CA THR A 27 -1.99 -1.85 3.00
C THR A 27 -1.51 -0.81 2.01
N ALA A 28 -1.64 0.48 2.33
CA ALA A 28 -1.18 1.56 1.45
C ALA A 28 0.34 1.48 1.18
N ALA A 29 1.15 1.21 2.20
CA ALA A 29 2.60 1.04 2.05
C ALA A 29 2.98 -0.12 1.13
N ALA A 30 2.16 -1.18 1.07
CA ALA A 30 2.37 -2.33 0.19
C ALA A 30 1.85 -2.12 -1.24
N THR A 31 0.95 -1.17 -1.48
CA THR A 31 0.22 -1.05 -2.75
C THR A 31 0.34 0.30 -3.45
N PHE A 32 0.96 1.33 -2.86
CA PHE A 32 0.98 2.68 -3.44
C PHE A 32 1.63 2.79 -4.83
N THR A 33 2.49 1.83 -5.20
CA THR A 33 3.10 1.73 -6.55
C THR A 33 2.22 0.97 -7.55
N SER A 34 1.10 0.40 -7.10
CA SER A 34 0.24 -0.44 -7.93
C SER A 34 -0.51 0.43 -8.93
N THR A 35 -0.09 0.35 -10.19
CA THR A 35 -0.66 1.14 -11.28
C THR A 35 -0.68 0.34 -12.56
N LEU A 36 -1.69 0.61 -13.39
CA LEU A 36 -1.85 0.03 -14.73
C LEU A 36 -1.37 0.99 -15.82
N VAL A 37 -1.06 2.24 -15.49
CA VAL A 37 -0.80 3.31 -16.47
C VAL A 37 0.66 3.77 -16.52
N LEU A 38 1.44 3.57 -15.45
CA LEU A 38 2.85 3.96 -15.40
C LEU A 38 3.77 2.75 -15.57
N GLU A 39 4.88 2.94 -16.27
CA GLU A 39 5.95 1.94 -16.41
C GLU A 39 6.89 1.99 -15.19
N VAL A 40 6.37 1.57 -14.04
CA VAL A 40 7.11 1.47 -12.77
C VAL A 40 6.94 0.06 -12.18
N PRO A 41 7.85 -0.37 -11.29
CA PRO A 41 7.65 -1.62 -10.56
C PRO A 41 6.29 -1.66 -9.87
N TYR A 42 5.55 -2.75 -10.07
CA TYR A 42 4.19 -2.88 -9.54
C TYR A 42 4.17 -2.96 -8.00
N ALA A 43 5.15 -3.66 -7.43
CA ALA A 43 5.32 -3.78 -5.99
C ALA A 43 6.41 -2.82 -5.48
N PRO A 44 6.24 -2.21 -4.30
CA PRO A 44 7.23 -1.34 -3.72
C PRO A 44 8.44 -2.14 -3.23
N THR A 45 9.61 -1.50 -3.20
CA THR A 45 10.76 -2.08 -2.49
C THR A 45 10.57 -1.96 -0.96
N PRO A 46 11.35 -2.69 -0.14
CA PRO A 46 11.31 -2.52 1.31
C PRO A 46 11.64 -1.09 1.79
N ASP A 47 12.50 -0.38 1.06
CA ASP A 47 12.88 0.99 1.39
C ASP A 47 11.79 1.99 0.98
N ASP A 48 11.09 1.75 -0.13
CA ASP A 48 9.91 2.51 -0.53
C ASP A 48 8.80 2.41 0.52
N ALA A 49 8.48 1.18 0.95
CA ALA A 49 7.46 0.95 1.97
C ALA A 49 7.83 1.60 3.31
N ARG A 50 9.11 1.56 3.71
CA ARG A 50 9.60 2.24 4.91
C ARG A 50 9.44 3.75 4.79
N SER A 51 9.82 4.33 3.65
CA SER A 51 9.74 5.77 3.40
C SER A 51 8.30 6.26 3.44
N PHE A 52 7.38 5.52 2.81
CA PHE A 52 5.94 5.80 2.88
C PHE A 52 5.42 5.90 4.32
N VAL A 53 5.82 4.98 5.20
CA VAL A 53 5.38 4.97 6.61
C VAL A 53 5.94 6.16 7.39
N GLU A 54 7.18 6.58 7.12
CA GLU A 54 7.75 7.79 7.74
C GLU A 54 7.03 9.05 7.28
N GLU A 55 6.76 9.19 5.98
CA GLU A 55 6.01 10.32 5.44
C GLU A 55 4.58 10.38 6.00
N TYR A 56 3.93 9.23 6.11
CA TYR A 56 2.64 9.12 6.80
C TYR A 56 2.73 9.56 8.27
N SER A 57 3.74 9.09 9.01
CA SER A 57 3.92 9.48 10.41
C SER A 57 4.14 10.99 10.57
N ALA A 58 4.83 11.63 9.62
CA ALA A 58 5.03 13.08 9.60
C ALA A 58 3.73 13.82 9.27
N ALA A 59 2.99 13.39 8.25
CA ALA A 59 1.73 14.00 7.81
C ALA A 59 0.59 13.84 8.84
N ARG A 60 0.62 12.76 9.62
CA ARG A 60 -0.31 12.52 10.74
C ARG A 60 -0.12 13.52 11.89
N CYS A 61 1.00 14.25 11.93
CA CYS A 61 1.42 15.14 13.02
C CYS A 61 1.46 14.48 14.41
N ALA A 62 1.60 13.15 14.46
CA ALA A 62 1.82 12.40 15.68
C ALA A 62 2.69 11.17 15.39
N PRO A 63 3.76 10.92 16.17
CA PRO A 63 4.67 9.81 15.93
C PRO A 63 3.95 8.47 16.09
N LEU A 64 4.35 7.50 15.26
CA LEU A 64 3.96 6.10 15.44
C LEU A 64 4.78 5.48 16.58
N SER A 65 4.08 4.82 17.52
CA SER A 65 4.74 3.99 18.53
C SER A 65 5.41 2.78 17.88
N ARG A 66 6.33 2.15 18.61
CA ARG A 66 7.01 0.92 18.17
C ARG A 66 6.00 -0.17 17.79
N ASP A 67 5.00 -0.41 18.62
CA ASP A 67 3.99 -1.45 18.37
C ASP A 67 3.19 -1.18 17.08
N LYS A 68 2.85 0.09 16.81
CA LYS A 68 2.18 0.46 15.56
C LYS A 68 3.07 0.20 14.35
N ARG A 69 4.37 0.50 14.45
CA ARG A 69 5.35 0.25 13.39
C ARG A 69 5.50 -1.25 13.12
N GLU A 70 5.55 -2.08 14.17
CA GLU A 70 5.61 -3.53 14.04
C GLU A 70 4.34 -4.10 13.38
N GLN A 71 3.16 -3.61 13.74
CA GLN A 71 1.89 -4.01 13.10
C GLN A 71 1.83 -3.61 11.62
N ILE A 72 2.22 -2.37 11.30
CA ILE A 72 2.28 -1.88 9.90
C ILE A 72 3.24 -2.75 9.09
N ALA A 73 4.42 -3.06 9.62
CA ALA A 73 5.40 -3.91 8.95
C ALA A 73 4.86 -5.33 8.71
N ALA A 74 4.13 -5.91 9.66
CA ALA A 74 3.51 -7.21 9.52
C ALA A 74 2.45 -7.24 8.39
N VAL A 75 1.56 -6.24 8.36
CA VAL A 75 0.54 -6.10 7.30
C VAL A 75 1.21 -5.92 5.93
N THR A 76 2.20 -5.04 5.85
CA THR A 76 2.94 -4.75 4.62
C THR A 76 3.61 -6.02 4.08
N LEU A 77 4.34 -6.75 4.94
CA LEU A 77 5.02 -7.99 4.56
C LEU A 77 4.04 -9.06 4.09
N TYR A 78 2.93 -9.23 4.82
CA TYR A 78 1.88 -10.18 4.44
C TYR A 78 1.36 -9.90 3.03
N LEU A 79 1.04 -8.64 2.71
CA LEU A 79 0.50 -8.27 1.40
C LEU A 79 1.53 -8.41 0.28
N VAL A 80 2.79 -8.01 0.51
CA VAL A 80 3.87 -8.21 -0.48
C VAL A 80 4.07 -9.69 -0.78
N ALA A 81 4.12 -10.53 0.25
CA ALA A 81 4.25 -11.98 0.09
C ALA A 81 3.03 -12.60 -0.62
N TYR A 82 1.82 -12.15 -0.28
CA TYR A 82 0.59 -12.60 -0.93
C TYR A 82 0.58 -12.22 -2.41
N SER A 83 0.91 -10.98 -2.75
CA SER A 83 1.00 -10.49 -4.13
C SER A 83 2.06 -11.26 -4.94
N ALA A 84 3.23 -11.54 -4.35
CA ALA A 84 4.26 -12.36 -4.99
C ALA A 84 3.77 -13.79 -5.28
N ARG A 85 3.04 -14.40 -4.34
CA ARG A 85 2.42 -15.71 -4.53
C ARG A 85 1.37 -15.69 -5.66
N CYS A 86 0.52 -14.67 -5.71
CA CYS A 86 -0.47 -14.52 -6.78
C CYS A 86 0.21 -14.34 -8.15
N ALA A 87 1.24 -13.49 -8.22
CA ALA A 87 2.03 -13.30 -9.44
C ALA A 87 2.70 -14.60 -9.90
N GLN A 88 3.23 -15.40 -8.96
CA GLN A 88 3.80 -16.70 -9.29
C GLN A 88 2.73 -17.68 -9.82
N ALA A 89 1.54 -17.71 -9.20
CA ALA A 89 0.46 -18.61 -9.57
C ALA A 89 -0.19 -18.25 -10.92
N LEU A 90 -0.26 -16.96 -11.26
CA LEU A 90 -0.86 -16.46 -12.50
C LEU A 90 0.11 -16.48 -13.71
N GLY A 91 1.38 -16.82 -13.53
CA GLY A 91 2.37 -16.86 -14.62
C GLY A 91 2.89 -15.48 -15.03
N ARG A 92 3.40 -15.33 -16.25
CA ARG A 92 3.89 -14.02 -16.75
C ARG A 92 2.70 -13.13 -17.07
N ARG A 93 2.85 -11.82 -16.81
CA ARG A 93 1.86 -10.74 -16.99
C ARG A 93 1.12 -10.71 -18.35
N GLY A 94 1.66 -11.34 -19.40
CA GLY A 94 1.00 -11.42 -20.72
C GLY A 94 -0.35 -12.15 -20.68
N ASP A 95 -0.49 -13.18 -19.84
CA ASP A 95 -1.63 -14.09 -19.92
C ASP A 95 -2.91 -13.54 -19.24
N PHE A 96 -2.76 -12.57 -18.32
CA PHE A 96 -3.88 -12.01 -17.54
C PHE A 96 -4.58 -10.81 -18.21
N LEU A 97 -3.89 -10.12 -19.13
CA LEU A 97 -4.49 -9.00 -19.89
C LEU A 97 -5.12 -9.49 -21.21
N GLU A 98 -4.63 -10.59 -21.81
CA GLU A 98 -5.27 -11.24 -22.96
C GLU A 98 -6.61 -11.92 -22.62
N THR A 99 -6.93 -12.11 -21.35
CA THR A 99 -8.17 -12.78 -20.90
C THR A 99 -9.30 -11.81 -20.55
N LEU A 100 -9.09 -10.49 -20.73
CA LEU A 100 -10.09 -9.44 -20.48
C LEU A 100 -10.52 -8.69 -21.76
N GLU A 101 -10.07 -9.13 -22.94
CA GLU A 101 -10.58 -8.74 -24.27
C GLU A 101 -11.41 -9.86 -24.89
#